data_AF-A0A1B6HJX3-F1
#
_entry.id   AF-A0A1B6HJX3-F1
#
_cell.length_a   1.000
_cell.length_b   1.000
_cell.length_c   1.000
_cell.angle_alpha   90.00
_cell.angle_beta   90.00
_cell.angle_gamma   90.00
#
_symmetry.space_group_name_H-M   'P 1'
#
loop_
_entity.id
_entity.type
_entity.pdbx_description
1 polymer ?
#
loop_
_entity_poly.entity_id
_entity_poly.type
_entity_poly.pdbx_seq_one_letter_code
_entity_poly.pdbx_strand_id
1 'polypeptide(L)'
;PYIHPVGWCEENGHDLTPPNSYKNPSQFSWDVYLKETKSVAAPARAFKPRPPNAFKRGMKLEAIDKRAPSLLRPATVVEVKDYQIKITFDGYPEEFGYWVDDDCPDIHPTGWGHKT
;
A
#
# COMPACT_ATOMS: atom_id res chain seq x y z
N PRO A 1 -1.36 -4.67 -4.04
CA PRO A 1 -1.55 -5.64 -2.92
C PRO A 1 -2.81 -5.42 -2.07
N TYR A 2 -3.53 -4.30 -2.22
CA TYR A 2 -4.61 -3.88 -1.31
C TYR A 2 -6.04 -4.11 -1.81
N ILE A 3 -6.21 -4.83 -2.91
CA ILE A 3 -7.52 -5.14 -3.48
C ILE A 3 -7.69 -6.65 -3.56
N HIS A 4 -8.90 -7.10 -3.21
CA HIS A 4 -9.22 -8.52 -3.06
C HIS A 4 -10.58 -8.83 -3.70
N PRO A 5 -10.81 -10.06 -4.19
CA PRO A 5 -12.11 -10.46 -4.70
C PRO A 5 -13.17 -10.48 -3.60
N VAL A 6 -14.44 -10.43 -4.01
CA VAL A 6 -15.59 -10.69 -3.12
C VAL A 6 -15.41 -12.03 -2.42
N GLY A 7 -15.67 -12.07 -1.11
CA GLY A 7 -15.49 -13.26 -0.25
C GLY A 7 -14.15 -13.34 0.48
N TRP A 8 -13.12 -12.59 0.05
CA TRP A 8 -11.77 -12.72 0.61
C TRP A 8 -11.68 -12.50 2.13
N CYS A 9 -12.44 -11.54 2.69
CA CYS A 9 -12.45 -11.30 4.13
C CYS A 9 -12.92 -12.52 4.93
N GLU A 10 -14.00 -13.16 4.51
CA GLU A 10 -14.55 -14.36 5.16
C GLU A 10 -13.56 -15.53 5.09
N GLU A 11 -12.95 -15.76 3.93
CA GLU A 11 -11.97 -16.83 3.72
C GLU A 11 -10.69 -16.66 4.56
N ASN A 12 -10.32 -15.41 4.88
CA ASN A 12 -9.08 -15.09 5.58
C ASN A 12 -9.31 -14.67 7.04
N GLY A 13 -10.55 -14.80 7.56
CA GLY A 13 -10.88 -14.48 8.96
C GLY A 13 -10.78 -12.99 9.30
N HIS A 14 -11.00 -12.12 8.31
CA HIS A 14 -11.05 -10.68 8.49
C HIS A 14 -12.49 -10.18 8.56
N ASP A 15 -12.73 -9.19 9.41
CA ASP A 15 -14.01 -8.49 9.44
C ASP A 15 -14.14 -7.59 8.20
N LEU A 16 -15.22 -7.79 7.46
CA LEU A 16 -15.57 -6.92 6.35
C LEU A 16 -16.37 -5.72 6.86
N THR A 17 -15.87 -4.51 6.64
CA THR A 17 -16.61 -3.28 6.91
C THR A 17 -17.66 -3.03 5.81
N PRO A 18 -18.97 -3.06 6.10
CA PRO A 18 -20.01 -2.81 5.11
C PRO A 18 -20.09 -1.33 4.70
N PRO A 19 -20.85 -0.99 3.64
CA PRO A 19 -21.12 0.41 3.29
C PRO A 19 -21.75 1.19 4.47
N ASN A 20 -21.33 2.45 4.66
CA ASN A 20 -21.72 3.29 5.80
C ASN A 20 -23.24 3.42 6.04
N SER A 21 -24.06 3.30 5.00
CA SER A 21 -25.52 3.43 5.04
C SER A 21 -26.26 2.08 5.04
N TYR A 22 -25.55 0.96 5.19
CA TYR A 22 -26.17 -0.35 5.20
C TYR A 22 -26.99 -0.55 6.49
N LYS A 23 -28.30 -0.84 6.36
CA LYS A 23 -29.26 -0.81 7.47
C LYS A 23 -28.86 -1.70 8.65
N ASN A 24 -28.34 -2.90 8.38
CA ASN A 24 -27.91 -3.87 9.38
C ASN A 24 -26.47 -4.32 9.08
N PRO A 25 -25.44 -3.57 9.50
CA PRO A 25 -24.04 -3.87 9.14
C PRO A 25 -23.58 -5.26 9.58
N SER A 26 -24.01 -5.73 10.76
CA SER A 26 -23.68 -7.06 11.29
C SER A 26 -24.28 -8.23 10.51
N GLN A 27 -25.20 -7.96 9.57
CA GLN A 27 -25.86 -8.96 8.72
C GLN A 27 -25.54 -8.73 7.24
N PHE A 28 -24.42 -8.05 6.94
CA PHE A 28 -24.02 -7.84 5.56
C PHE A 28 -23.78 -9.17 4.84
N SER A 29 -24.28 -9.26 3.60
CA SER A 29 -24.08 -10.40 2.71
C SER A 29 -23.78 -9.88 1.31
N TRP A 30 -22.68 -10.34 0.71
CA TRP A 30 -22.32 -10.00 -0.66
C TRP A 30 -23.40 -10.41 -1.65
N ASP A 31 -24.00 -11.59 -1.49
CA ASP A 31 -25.02 -12.11 -2.41
C ASP A 31 -26.26 -11.22 -2.42
N VAL A 32 -26.72 -10.80 -1.23
CA VAL A 32 -27.87 -9.89 -1.10
C VAL A 32 -27.52 -8.53 -1.71
N TYR A 33 -26.36 -7.97 -1.36
CA TYR A 33 -25.93 -6.66 -1.82
C TYR A 33 -25.76 -6.58 -3.35
N LEU A 34 -25.13 -7.58 -3.96
CA LEU A 34 -24.94 -7.64 -5.43
C LEU A 34 -26.29 -7.78 -6.15
N LYS A 35 -27.22 -8.56 -5.60
CA LYS A 35 -28.57 -8.71 -6.15
C LYS A 35 -29.38 -7.41 -6.07
N GLU A 36 -29.39 -6.74 -4.93
CA GLU A 36 -30.11 -5.48 -4.72
C GLU A 36 -29.58 -4.35 -5.61
N THR A 37 -28.25 -4.26 -5.74
CA THR A 37 -27.59 -3.23 -6.55
C THR A 37 -27.52 -3.58 -8.04
N LYS A 38 -27.90 -4.80 -8.43
CA LYS A 38 -27.74 -5.34 -9.81
C LYS A 38 -26.29 -5.25 -10.31
N SER A 39 -25.34 -5.43 -9.40
CA SER A 39 -23.90 -5.35 -9.69
C SER A 39 -23.30 -6.74 -9.89
N VAL A 40 -22.12 -6.77 -10.51
CA VAL A 40 -21.33 -8.00 -10.68
C VAL A 40 -19.99 -7.81 -9.95
N ALA A 41 -19.59 -8.83 -9.19
CA ALA A 41 -18.27 -8.86 -8.57
C ALA A 41 -17.16 -8.86 -9.63
N ALA A 42 -16.08 -8.13 -9.39
CA ALA A 42 -14.87 -8.28 -10.19
C ALA A 42 -14.40 -9.75 -10.12
N PRO A 43 -14.13 -10.41 -11.26
CA PRO A 43 -13.84 -11.85 -11.26
C PRO A 43 -12.47 -12.11 -10.63
N ALA A 44 -12.35 -13.13 -9.78
CA ALA A 44 -11.11 -13.43 -9.05
C ALA A 44 -9.87 -13.55 -9.96
N ARG A 45 -10.05 -14.08 -11.18
CA ARG A 45 -8.98 -14.20 -12.20
C ARG A 45 -8.38 -12.87 -12.67
N ALA A 46 -9.08 -11.75 -12.48
CA ALA A 46 -8.59 -10.41 -12.82
C ALA A 46 -7.60 -9.86 -11.78
N PHE A 47 -7.62 -10.39 -10.56
CA PHE A 47 -6.69 -10.00 -9.50
C PHE A 47 -5.36 -10.69 -9.75
N LYS A 48 -4.30 -9.89 -9.93
CA LYS A 48 -2.94 -10.36 -10.12
C LYS A 48 -2.07 -9.82 -8.98
N PRO A 49 -1.61 -10.70 -8.07
CA PRO A 49 -0.65 -10.29 -7.05
C PRO A 49 0.62 -9.79 -7.72
N ARG A 50 1.12 -8.63 -7.30
CA ARG A 50 2.48 -8.20 -7.68
C ARG A 50 3.49 -8.96 -6.83
N PRO A 51 4.72 -9.21 -7.34
CA PRO A 51 5.77 -9.81 -6.53
C PRO A 51 6.11 -8.92 -5.33
N PRO A 52 6.59 -9.49 -4.21
CA PRO A 52 7.15 -8.72 -3.10
C PRO A 52 8.33 -7.86 -3.56
N ASN A 53 8.61 -6.81 -2.80
CA ASN A 53 9.71 -5.91 -3.13
C ASN A 53 11.08 -6.55 -2.90
N ALA A 54 12.10 -6.04 -3.61
CA ALA A 54 13.48 -6.52 -3.53
C ALA A 54 14.39 -5.65 -2.66
N PHE A 55 13.84 -4.67 -1.93
CA PHE A 55 14.62 -3.80 -1.06
C PHE A 55 15.18 -4.56 0.15
N LYS A 56 16.28 -4.05 0.69
CA LYS A 56 16.92 -4.58 1.89
C LYS A 56 17.27 -3.43 2.82
N ARG A 57 17.22 -3.69 4.13
CA ARG A 57 17.71 -2.74 5.14
C ARG A 57 19.14 -2.30 4.79
N GLY A 58 19.42 -1.01 4.91
CA GLY A 58 20.70 -0.38 4.60
C GLY A 58 20.86 0.08 3.15
N MET A 59 19.95 -0.29 2.23
CA MET A 59 19.96 0.26 0.87
C MET A 59 19.70 1.78 0.88
N LYS A 60 20.38 2.49 -0.01
CA LYS A 60 20.22 3.94 -0.20
C LYS A 60 19.35 4.26 -1.41
N LEU A 61 18.60 5.34 -1.31
CA LEU A 61 17.73 5.86 -2.36
C LEU A 61 17.58 7.38 -2.25
N GLU A 62 16.91 8.00 -3.21
CA GLU A 62 16.47 9.39 -3.16
C GLU A 62 14.95 9.41 -2.96
N ALA A 63 14.43 10.26 -2.07
CA ALA A 63 12.99 10.32 -1.80
C ALA A 63 12.50 11.76 -1.59
N ILE A 64 11.28 12.04 -2.05
CA ILE A 64 10.61 13.32 -1.81
C ILE A 64 10.22 13.42 -0.33
N ASP A 65 10.49 14.58 0.28
CA ASP A 65 10.11 14.86 1.66
C ASP A 65 8.61 15.16 1.76
N LYS A 66 7.84 14.24 2.36
CA LYS A 66 6.39 14.41 2.57
C LYS A 66 6.02 15.67 3.35
N ARG A 67 6.93 16.22 4.17
CA ARG A 67 6.72 17.47 4.94
C ARG A 67 7.18 18.70 4.17
N ALA A 68 8.04 18.53 3.18
CA ALA A 68 8.54 19.58 2.30
C ALA A 68 8.63 19.07 0.85
N PRO A 69 7.48 18.94 0.14
CA PRO A 69 7.42 18.22 -1.14
C PRO A 69 8.30 18.77 -2.28
N SER A 70 8.89 19.95 -2.10
CA SER A 70 9.89 20.52 -3.01
C SER A 70 11.31 19.96 -2.81
N LEU A 71 11.54 19.14 -1.78
CA LEU A 71 12.86 18.63 -1.42
C LEU A 71 12.99 17.15 -1.75
N LEU A 72 13.96 16.84 -2.61
CA LEU A 72 14.48 15.50 -2.80
C LEU A 72 15.67 15.29 -1.85
N ARG A 73 15.65 14.22 -1.05
CA ARG A 73 16.66 13.96 -0.03
C ARG A 73 17.27 12.57 -0.16
N PRO A 74 18.54 12.38 0.21
CA PRO A 74 19.11 11.05 0.40
C PRO A 74 18.41 10.35 1.57
N ALA A 75 18.02 9.10 1.35
CA ALA A 75 17.31 8.28 2.33
C ALA A 75 17.90 6.87 2.40
N THR A 76 17.70 6.23 3.54
CA THR A 76 18.12 4.85 3.81
C THR A 76 16.91 4.00 4.20
N VAL A 77 16.82 2.78 3.64
CA VAL A 77 15.83 1.77 4.04
C VAL A 77 16.19 1.24 5.42
N VAL A 78 15.30 1.43 6.39
CA VAL A 78 15.51 0.97 7.78
C VAL A 78 14.71 -0.30 8.11
N GLU A 79 13.63 -0.56 7.38
CA GLU A 79 12.78 -1.75 7.54
C GLU A 79 12.08 -2.11 6.22
N VAL A 80 11.72 -3.39 6.05
CA VAL A 80 11.07 -3.92 4.85
C VAL A 80 9.91 -4.82 5.26
N LYS A 81 8.75 -4.62 4.63
CA LYS A 81 7.59 -5.51 4.61
C LYS A 81 7.37 -6.00 3.18
N ASP A 82 6.37 -6.84 2.91
CA ASP A 82 6.14 -7.42 1.58
C ASP A 82 6.05 -6.38 0.46
N TYR A 83 5.29 -5.30 0.68
CA TYR A 83 4.97 -4.28 -0.33
C TYR A 83 5.24 -2.85 0.14
N GLN A 84 5.98 -2.71 1.24
CA GLN A 84 6.30 -1.43 1.83
C GLN A 84 7.73 -1.44 2.37
N ILE A 85 8.36 -0.29 2.33
CA ILE A 85 9.64 -0.03 2.96
C ILE A 85 9.46 1.11 3.96
N LYS A 86 10.20 1.05 5.07
CA LYS A 86 10.37 2.18 5.96
C LYS A 86 11.67 2.87 5.61
N ILE A 87 11.60 4.17 5.32
CA ILE A 87 12.78 4.98 5.01
C ILE A 87 12.99 6.07 6.06
N THR A 88 14.25 6.40 6.34
CA THR A 88 14.63 7.61 7.07
C THR A 88 15.52 8.46 6.18
N PHE A 89 15.49 9.79 6.36
CA PHE A 89 16.44 10.68 5.69
C PHE A 89 17.80 10.60 6.36
N ASP A 90 18.86 10.57 5.57
CA ASP A 90 20.23 10.50 6.09
C ASP A 90 20.48 11.72 7.01
N GLY A 91 20.96 11.45 8.23
CA GLY A 91 21.12 12.47 9.29
C GLY A 91 19.94 12.61 10.26
N TYR A 92 18.82 11.94 10.00
CA TYR A 92 17.66 11.89 10.90
C TYR A 92 17.59 10.56 11.66
N PRO A 93 17.22 10.56 12.96
CA PRO A 93 16.96 9.34 13.72
C PRO A 93 15.94 8.40 13.07
N GLU A 94 16.12 7.07 13.20
CA GLU A 94 15.25 6.06 12.57
C GLU A 94 13.79 6.14 13.08
N GLU A 95 13.55 6.67 14.28
CA GLU A 95 12.19 6.87 14.82
C GLU A 95 11.36 7.87 14.00
N PHE A 96 12.01 8.78 13.27
CA PHE A 96 11.33 9.71 12.36
C PHE A 96 11.09 9.13 10.97
N GLY A 97 11.58 7.91 10.70
CA GLY A 97 11.33 7.21 9.45
C GLY A 97 9.85 6.89 9.24
N TYR A 98 9.43 6.85 7.99
CA TYR A 98 8.04 6.61 7.62
C TYR A 98 7.91 5.44 6.64
N TRP A 99 6.75 4.78 6.66
CA TRP A 99 6.39 3.72 5.72
C TRP A 99 5.93 4.31 4.38
N VAL A 100 6.37 3.69 3.29
CA VAL A 100 5.99 4.01 1.93
C VAL A 100 5.88 2.73 1.11
N ASP A 101 4.94 2.69 0.16
CA ASP A 101 4.84 1.58 -0.77
C ASP A 101 6.09 1.52 -1.67
N ASP A 102 6.56 0.32 -1.99
CA ASP A 102 7.76 0.13 -2.82
C ASP A 102 7.58 0.52 -4.30
N ASP A 103 6.34 0.73 -4.72
CA ASP A 103 5.95 1.27 -6.03
C ASP A 103 5.52 2.75 -5.97
N CYS A 104 5.82 3.43 -4.87
CA CYS A 104 5.54 4.87 -4.73
C CYS A 104 6.34 5.69 -5.77
N PRO A 105 5.70 6.63 -6.48
CA PRO A 105 6.38 7.44 -7.50
C PRO A 105 7.38 8.44 -6.91
N ASP A 106 7.38 8.65 -5.60
CA ASP A 106 8.20 9.65 -4.90
C ASP A 106 9.48 9.06 -4.28
N ILE A 107 9.76 7.78 -4.54
CA ILE A 107 11.04 7.13 -4.21
C ILE A 107 11.77 6.77 -5.51
N HIS A 108 13.07 7.03 -5.53
CA HIS A 108 13.86 6.97 -6.74
C HIS A 108 15.22 6.31 -6.50
N PRO A 109 15.80 5.65 -7.52
CA PRO A 109 17.17 5.16 -7.43
C PRO A 109 18.15 6.32 -7.25
N THR A 110 19.32 6.03 -6.68
CA THR A 110 20.40 7.01 -6.55
C THR A 110 20.78 7.61 -7.90
N GLY A 111 20.92 8.94 -7.95
CA GLY A 111 21.25 9.71 -9.14
C GLY A 111 20.05 10.15 -9.97
N TRP A 112 18.81 10.00 -9.49
CA TRP A 112 17.62 10.45 -10.20
C TRP A 112 17.56 11.98 -10.31
N GLY A 113 17.76 12.69 -9.20
CA GLY A 113 17.75 14.16 -9.18
C GLY A 113 18.89 14.82 -9.96
N HIS A 114 19.90 14.07 -10.39
CA HIS A 114 20.96 14.56 -11.29
C HIS A 114 20.60 14.40 -12.78
N LYS A 115 19.62 13.54 -13.10
CA LYS A 115 19.24 13.18 -14.47
C LYS A 115 17.98 13.91 -14.95
N THR A 116 17.31 14.64 -14.05
CA THR A 116 16.07 15.39 -14.28
C THR A 116 16.29 16.87 -13.99
#